data_AF-A0AAU4SUU4-F1
#
_entry.id   AF-A0AAU4SUU4-F1
#
_cell.length_a   1.000
_cell.length_b   1.000
_cell.length_c   1.000
_cell.angle_alpha   90.00
_cell.angle_beta   90.00
_cell.angle_gamma   90.00
#
_symmetry.space_group_name_H-M   'P 1'
#
loop_
_entity.id
_entity.type
_entity.pdbx_description
1 polymer ?
#
loop_
_entity_poly.entity_id
_entity_poly.type
_entity_poly.pdbx_seq_one_letter_code
_entity_poly.pdbx_strand_id
1 'polypeptide(L)'
;MDATWAVAVVMGAQTTAVLILPADGRAGLKALLATVSLLLGEAMLVGGMDGEILLAAMALLLGGLLFLAELAASRDSQLVPLLWMVCGGWGMVLMVWRRDDLVEWMETNRSDLAATCLSAAFLLGTLAMRRRRLRETR
;
A
#
# COMPACT_ATOMS: atom_id res chain seq x y z
N MET A 1 20.64 -3.18 12.52
CA MET A 1 19.67 -2.07 12.60
C MET A 1 18.32 -2.70 12.31
N ASP A 2 17.51 -2.94 13.33
CA ASP A 2 16.31 -3.80 13.22
C ASP A 2 15.31 -3.21 12.23
N ALA A 3 14.87 -3.95 11.21
CA ALA A 3 14.00 -3.35 10.16
C ALA A 3 12.61 -2.93 10.69
N THR A 4 12.28 -3.26 11.94
CA THR A 4 11.09 -2.82 12.68
C THR A 4 10.95 -1.29 12.72
N TRP A 5 12.05 -0.52 12.84
CA TRP A 5 11.94 0.94 12.79
C TRP A 5 11.55 1.44 11.40
N ALA A 6 12.03 0.81 10.33
CA ALA A 6 11.70 1.18 8.96
C ALA A 6 10.22 0.91 8.66
N VAL A 7 9.71 -0.25 9.10
CA VAL A 7 8.28 -0.58 9.02
C VAL A 7 7.43 0.44 9.79
N ALA A 8 7.80 0.77 11.02
CA ALA A 8 7.06 1.73 11.84
C ALA A 8 7.05 3.13 11.21
N VAL A 9 8.16 3.57 10.61
CA VAL A 9 8.25 4.85 9.88
C VAL A 9 7.36 4.84 8.64
N VAL A 10 7.37 3.77 7.84
CA VAL A 10 6.52 3.64 6.65
C VAL A 10 5.04 3.65 7.04
N MET A 11 4.63 2.81 7.99
CA MET A 11 3.24 2.75 8.45
C MET A 11 2.80 4.07 9.07
N GLY A 12 3.67 4.71 9.86
CA GLY A 12 3.43 6.03 10.43
C GLY A 12 3.19 7.07 9.34
N ALA A 13 4.09 7.19 8.37
CA ALA A 13 3.97 8.14 7.27
C ALA A 13 2.70 7.92 6.43
N GLN A 14 2.36 6.67 6.12
CA GLN A 14 1.14 6.33 5.37
C GLN A 14 -0.13 6.66 6.16
N THR A 15 -0.17 6.31 7.45
CA THR A 15 -1.32 6.60 8.34
C THR A 15 -1.51 8.11 8.49
N THR A 16 -0.43 8.86 8.73
CA THR A 16 -0.47 10.32 8.79
C THR A 16 -0.96 10.92 7.48
N ALA A 17 -0.50 10.40 6.34
CA ALA A 17 -0.95 10.86 5.04
C ALA A 17 -2.45 10.58 4.80
N VAL A 18 -3.00 9.45 5.23
CA VAL A 18 -4.44 9.17 5.15
C VAL A 18 -5.25 10.13 6.01
N LEU A 19 -4.81 10.40 7.24
CA LEU A 19 -5.51 11.27 8.18
C LEU A 19 -5.48 12.75 7.76
N ILE A 20 -4.37 13.21 7.18
CA ILE A 20 -4.16 14.62 6.83
C ILE A 20 -4.68 14.96 5.43
N LEU A 21 -4.67 14.02 4.48
CA LEU A 21 -5.04 14.30 3.10
C LEU A 21 -6.55 14.16 2.89
N PRO A 22 -7.28 15.28 2.68
CA PRO A 22 -8.70 15.21 2.40
C PRO A 22 -8.94 14.45 1.09
N ALA A 23 -10.02 13.66 1.06
CA ALA A 23 -10.43 12.86 -0.10
C ALA A 23 -10.70 13.69 -1.37
N ASP A 24 -10.86 15.01 -1.21
CA ASP A 24 -11.59 15.84 -2.16
C ASP A 24 -10.73 16.81 -2.96
N GLY A 25 -9.62 17.29 -2.39
CA GLY A 25 -8.79 18.34 -3.00
C GLY A 25 -7.37 17.88 -3.38
N ARG A 26 -6.97 16.65 -3.01
CA ARG A 26 -5.57 16.19 -3.13
C ARG A 26 -5.43 14.83 -3.82
N ALA A 27 -6.30 14.54 -4.79
CA ALA A 27 -6.22 13.32 -5.59
C ALA A 27 -4.83 13.14 -6.25
N GLY A 28 -4.19 14.23 -6.67
CA GLY A 28 -2.82 14.21 -7.21
C GLY A 28 -1.76 13.82 -6.19
N LEU A 29 -1.86 14.29 -4.94
CA LEU A 29 -0.90 13.95 -3.89
C LEU A 29 -1.09 12.52 -3.37
N LYS A 30 -2.34 12.04 -3.25
CA LYS A 30 -2.62 10.63 -2.95
C LYS A 30 -2.11 9.71 -4.07
N ALA A 31 -2.30 10.09 -5.33
CA ALA A 31 -1.78 9.33 -6.46
C ALA A 31 -0.25 9.31 -6.49
N LEU A 32 0.40 10.42 -6.13
CA LEU A 32 1.86 10.49 -5.97
C LEU A 32 2.33 9.56 -4.86
N LEU A 33 1.74 9.63 -3.67
CA LEU A 33 2.08 8.77 -2.54
C LEU A 33 1.84 7.29 -2.86
N ALA A 34 0.75 6.97 -3.54
CA ALA A 34 0.47 5.62 -4.00
C ALA A 34 1.55 5.11 -4.95
N THR A 35 1.88 5.90 -5.98
CA THR A 35 2.90 5.56 -6.98
C THR A 35 4.27 5.40 -6.34
N VAL A 36 4.68 6.33 -5.49
CA VAL A 36 5.97 6.29 -4.79
C VAL A 36 6.05 5.05 -3.89
N SER A 37 5.00 4.76 -3.12
CA SER A 37 4.98 3.59 -2.24
C SER A 37 5.03 2.29 -3.02
N LEU A 38 4.27 2.17 -4.13
CA LEU A 38 4.30 0.99 -4.99
C LEU A 38 5.65 0.80 -5.67
N LEU A 39 6.25 1.86 -6.22
CA LEU A 39 7.55 1.79 -6.88
C LEU A 39 8.67 1.39 -5.91
N LEU A 40 8.71 2.00 -4.72
CA LEU A 40 9.69 1.63 -3.70
C LEU A 40 9.45 0.21 -3.19
N GLY A 41 8.20 -0.16 -2.92
CA GLY A 41 7.83 -1.51 -2.47
C GLY A 41 8.23 -2.58 -3.50
N GLU A 42 7.90 -2.38 -4.77
CA GLU A 42 8.29 -3.27 -5.86
C GLU A 42 9.81 -3.31 -6.06
N ALA A 43 10.49 -2.16 -6.03
CA ALA A 43 11.93 -2.12 -6.17
C ALA A 43 12.64 -2.89 -5.06
N MET A 44 12.13 -2.82 -3.83
CA MET A 44 12.65 -3.59 -2.70
C MET A 44 12.32 -5.08 -2.84
N LEU A 45 11.12 -5.42 -3.32
CA LEU A 45 10.68 -6.79 -3.51
C LEU A 45 11.46 -7.49 -4.65
N VAL A 46 11.56 -6.86 -5.82
CA VAL A 46 12.23 -7.40 -7.02
C VAL A 46 13.75 -7.25 -6.95
N GLY A 47 14.24 -6.21 -6.29
CA GLY A 47 15.67 -5.93 -6.13
C GLY A 47 16.44 -6.94 -5.28
N GLY A 48 15.77 -7.97 -4.75
CA GLY A 48 16.40 -9.05 -4.00
C GLY A 48 16.73 -8.68 -2.55
N MET A 49 15.98 -7.76 -1.94
CA MET A 49 16.17 -7.44 -0.52
C MET A 49 15.64 -8.56 0.36
N ASP A 50 16.49 -9.22 1.11
CA ASP A 50 16.12 -10.37 1.93
C ASP A 50 15.84 -10.00 3.40
N GLY A 51 15.25 -10.95 4.13
CA GLY A 51 15.02 -10.82 5.55
C GLY A 51 14.00 -9.75 5.92
N GLU A 52 14.24 -9.08 7.04
CA GLU A 52 13.26 -8.20 7.68
C GLU A 52 12.86 -6.97 6.83
N ILE A 53 13.67 -6.60 5.84
CA ILE A 53 13.40 -5.46 4.96
C ILE A 53 12.23 -5.76 4.00
N LEU A 54 11.94 -7.03 3.74
CA LEU A 54 10.75 -7.44 2.99
C LEU A 54 9.46 -6.97 3.67
N LEU A 55 9.43 -6.87 4.99
CA LEU A 55 8.28 -6.37 5.73
C LEU A 55 8.03 -4.89 5.42
N ALA A 56 9.09 -4.09 5.26
CA ALA A 56 8.96 -2.70 4.84
C ALA A 56 8.46 -2.59 3.39
N ALA A 57 8.95 -3.46 2.51
CA ALA A 57 8.46 -3.56 1.12
C ALA A 57 6.96 -3.90 1.09
N MET A 58 6.52 -4.87 1.89
CA MET A 58 5.11 -5.25 2.00
C MET A 58 4.24 -4.10 2.49
N ALA A 59 4.69 -3.37 3.53
CA ALA A 59 3.97 -2.21 4.04
C ALA A 59 3.86 -1.08 2.99
N LEU A 60 4.92 -0.85 2.21
CA LEU A 60 4.91 0.09 1.10
C LEU A 60 3.90 -0.31 0.00
N LEU A 61 3.91 -1.58 -0.41
CA LEU A 61 2.98 -2.12 -1.41
C LEU A 61 1.53 -2.01 -0.95
N LEU A 62 1.23 -2.46 0.28
CA LEU A 62 -0.10 -2.41 0.86
C LEU A 62 -0.63 -0.98 0.97
N GLY A 63 0.17 -0.05 1.54
CA GLY A 63 -0.25 1.34 1.65
C GLY A 63 -0.46 2.00 0.29
N GLY A 64 0.38 1.69 -0.70
CA GLY A 64 0.23 2.16 -2.07
C GLY A 64 -1.07 1.67 -2.73
N LEU A 65 -1.39 0.38 -2.59
CA LEU A 65 -2.65 -0.20 -3.06
C LEU A 65 -3.86 0.42 -2.34
N LEU A 66 -3.78 0.65 -1.03
CA LEU A 66 -4.87 1.26 -0.27
C LEU A 66 -5.13 2.72 -0.68
N PHE A 67 -4.09 3.50 -0.99
CA PHE A 67 -4.27 4.84 -1.57
C PHE A 67 -4.92 4.79 -2.95
N LEU A 68 -4.53 3.85 -3.82
CA LEU A 68 -5.21 3.66 -5.11
C LEU A 68 -6.66 3.21 -4.93
N ALA A 69 -6.93 2.31 -3.98
CA ALA A 69 -8.27 1.87 -3.65
C ALA A 69 -9.13 3.02 -3.14
N GLU A 70 -8.57 3.91 -2.31
CA GLU A 70 -9.25 5.13 -1.87
C GLU A 70 -9.62 6.03 -3.04
N LEU A 71 -8.69 6.23 -3.99
CA LEU A 71 -8.93 7.03 -5.19
C LEU A 71 -9.95 6.39 -6.14
N ALA A 72 -9.96 5.05 -6.22
CA ALA A 72 -10.90 4.29 -7.03
C ALA A 72 -12.30 4.22 -6.37
N ALA A 73 -12.37 4.22 -5.04
CA ALA A 73 -13.62 4.17 -4.30
C ALA A 73 -14.35 5.53 -4.27
N SER A 74 -15.65 5.50 -3.98
CA SER A 74 -16.50 6.71 -3.94
C SER A 74 -16.29 7.41 -2.62
N ARG A 75 -16.56 8.73 -2.58
CA ARG A 75 -16.57 9.51 -1.32
C ARG A 75 -17.39 8.83 -0.21
N ASP A 76 -18.39 8.04 -0.58
CA ASP A 76 -19.33 7.40 0.34
C ASP A 76 -18.96 5.95 0.73
N SER A 77 -17.83 5.43 0.25
CA SER A 77 -17.47 4.02 0.50
C SER A 77 -16.79 3.85 1.85
N GLN A 78 -17.55 3.38 2.85
CA GLN A 78 -17.03 2.98 4.17
C GLN A 78 -16.04 1.81 4.10
N LEU A 79 -15.96 1.12 2.96
CA LEU A 79 -15.06 -0.02 2.76
C LEU A 79 -13.59 0.36 2.80
N VAL A 80 -13.22 1.59 2.40
CA VAL A 80 -11.81 1.99 2.35
C VAL A 80 -11.23 2.23 3.75
N PRO A 81 -11.89 2.99 4.65
CA PRO A 81 -11.46 3.07 6.05
C PRO A 81 -11.40 1.70 6.73
N LEU A 82 -12.35 0.81 6.44
CA LEU A 82 -12.34 -0.57 6.95
C LEU A 82 -11.12 -1.35 6.45
N LEU A 83 -10.78 -1.25 5.16
CA LEU A 83 -9.58 -1.86 4.61
C LEU A 83 -8.30 -1.31 5.25
N TRP A 84 -8.21 0.00 5.49
CA TRP A 84 -7.10 0.58 6.25
C TRP A 84 -6.98 0.01 7.66
N MET A 85 -8.10 -0.14 8.38
CA MET A 85 -8.10 -0.72 9.74
C MET A 85 -7.73 -2.21 9.72
N VAL A 86 -8.28 -2.98 8.79
CA VAL A 86 -7.98 -4.41 8.68
C VAL A 86 -6.53 -4.63 8.27
N CYS A 87 -6.05 -3.95 7.22
CA CYS A 87 -4.68 -4.07 6.75
C CYS A 87 -3.67 -3.56 7.78
N GLY A 88 -3.94 -2.42 8.43
CA GLY A 88 -3.06 -1.86 9.45
C GLY A 88 -3.01 -2.72 10.71
N GLY A 89 -4.17 -3.10 11.26
CA GLY A 89 -4.27 -3.89 12.48
C GLY A 89 -3.79 -5.33 12.30
N TRP A 90 -4.26 -6.01 11.26
CA TRP A 90 -3.84 -7.40 10.99
C TRP A 90 -2.39 -7.49 10.52
N GLY A 91 -1.92 -6.51 9.73
CA GLY A 91 -0.52 -6.41 9.31
C GLY A 91 0.43 -6.26 10.51
N MET A 92 0.09 -5.41 11.48
CA MET A 92 0.84 -5.29 12.74
C MET A 92 0.88 -6.61 13.52
N VAL A 93 -0.25 -7.31 13.64
CA VAL A 93 -0.31 -8.60 14.33
C VAL A 93 0.61 -9.62 13.65
N LEU A 94 0.54 -9.73 12.32
CA LEU A 94 1.40 -10.64 11.56
C LEU A 94 2.89 -10.29 11.69
N MET A 95 3.23 -9.00 11.61
CA MET A 95 4.63 -8.55 11.72
C MET A 95 5.23 -8.74 13.11
N VAL A 96 4.41 -8.72 14.17
CA VAL A 96 4.89 -8.89 15.55
C VAL A 96 4.88 -10.36 15.97
N TRP A 97 3.87 -11.13 15.56
CA TRP A 97 3.64 -12.50 16.09
C TRP A 97 4.12 -13.61 15.16
N ARG A 98 4.24 -13.33 13.85
CA ARG A 98 4.63 -14.32 12.82
C ARG A 98 5.65 -13.75 11.86
N ARG A 99 6.59 -12.99 12.40
CA ARG A 99 7.58 -12.24 11.62
C ARG A 99 8.41 -13.15 10.71
N ASP A 100 9.01 -14.19 11.28
CA ASP A 100 9.95 -15.05 10.58
C ASP A 100 9.22 -15.90 9.52
N ASP A 101 8.07 -16.49 9.88
CA ASP A 101 7.19 -17.21 8.94
C ASP A 101 6.74 -16.31 7.76
N LEU A 102 6.45 -15.04 8.03
CA LEU A 102 6.00 -14.09 7.01
C LEU A 102 7.15 -13.73 6.06
N VAL A 103 8.37 -13.53 6.58
CA VAL A 103 9.56 -13.27 5.77
C VAL A 103 9.88 -14.48 4.89
N GLU A 104 9.92 -15.68 5.45
CA GLU A 104 10.18 -16.91 4.70
C GLU A 104 9.14 -17.15 3.60
N TRP A 105 7.86 -16.90 3.92
CA TRP A 105 6.78 -16.98 2.93
C TRP A 105 6.95 -15.93 1.81
N MET A 106 7.34 -14.70 2.16
CA MET A 106 7.58 -13.64 1.18
C MET A 106 8.77 -13.93 0.27
N GLU A 107 9.84 -14.50 0.80
CA GLU A 107 11.01 -14.92 0.01
C GLU A 107 10.62 -16.02 -0.98
N THR A 108 9.82 -16.98 -0.54
CA THR A 108 9.34 -18.09 -1.37
C THR A 108 8.40 -17.62 -2.49
N ASN A 109 7.54 -16.64 -2.21
CA ASN A 109 6.47 -16.20 -3.12
C ASN A 109 6.76 -14.82 -3.75
N ARG A 110 8.01 -14.36 -3.74
CA ARG A 110 8.40 -13.00 -4.13
C ARG A 110 7.90 -12.58 -5.51
N SER A 111 8.09 -13.43 -6.52
CA SER A 111 7.68 -13.15 -7.90
C SER A 111 6.16 -13.08 -8.06
N ASP A 112 5.44 -13.98 -7.40
CA ASP A 112 3.97 -14.00 -7.45
C ASP A 112 3.38 -12.81 -6.70
N LEU A 113 3.98 -12.42 -5.57
CA LEU A 113 3.62 -11.22 -4.82
C LEU A 113 3.79 -9.95 -5.67
N ALA A 114 4.94 -9.81 -6.34
CA ALA A 114 5.21 -8.69 -7.24
C ALA A 114 4.17 -8.62 -8.37
N ALA A 115 3.95 -9.75 -9.06
CA ALA A 115 2.98 -9.82 -10.15
C ALA A 115 1.55 -9.48 -9.70
N THR A 116 1.15 -9.96 -8.52
CA THR A 116 -0.18 -9.72 -7.95
C THR A 116 -0.34 -8.26 -7.54
N CYS A 117 0.66 -7.68 -6.87
CA CYS A 117 0.66 -6.28 -6.47
C CYS A 117 0.60 -5.35 -7.68
N LEU A 118 1.40 -5.62 -8.70
CA LEU A 118 1.43 -4.82 -9.93
C LEU A 118 0.12 -4.91 -10.72
N SER A 119 -0.49 -6.10 -10.77
CA SER A 119 -1.81 -6.31 -11.37
C SER A 119 -2.91 -5.56 -10.62
N ALA A 120 -2.92 -5.64 -9.28
CA ALA A 120 -3.86 -4.91 -8.45
C ALA A 120 -3.68 -3.38 -8.58
N ALA A 121 -2.43 -2.91 -8.61
CA ALA A 121 -2.11 -1.50 -8.83
C ALA A 121 -2.62 -1.00 -10.19
N PHE A 122 -2.45 -1.79 -11.25
CA PHE A 122 -2.96 -1.44 -12.58
C PHE A 122 -4.50 -1.35 -12.60
N LEU A 123 -5.18 -2.34 -12.02
CA LEU A 123 -6.65 -2.35 -11.92
C LEU A 123 -7.16 -1.15 -11.11
N LEU A 124 -6.60 -0.87 -9.94
CA LEU A 124 -7.03 0.25 -9.10
C LEU A 124 -6.69 1.60 -9.75
N GLY A 125 -5.52 1.72 -10.38
CA GLY A 125 -5.10 2.92 -11.10
C GLY A 125 -6.03 3.27 -12.27
N THR A 126 -6.40 2.27 -13.08
CA THR A 126 -7.34 2.47 -14.19
C THR A 126 -8.74 2.88 -13.69
N LEU A 127 -9.23 2.28 -12.62
CA LEU A 127 -10.50 2.66 -11.97
C LEU A 127 -10.47 4.09 -11.44
N ALA A 128 -9.39 4.48 -10.76
CA ALA A 128 -9.18 5.84 -10.26
C ALA A 128 -9.17 6.87 -11.40
N MET A 129 -8.44 6.60 -12.49
CA MET A 129 -8.43 7.48 -13.66
C MET A 129 -9.80 7.59 -14.34
N ARG A 130 -10.50 6.47 -14.53
CA ARG A 130 -11.84 6.43 -15.13
C ARG A 130 -12.80 7.32 -14.35
N ARG A 131 -12.78 7.24 -13.02
CA ARG A 131 -13.63 8.10 -12.18
C ARG A 131 -13.27 9.56 -12.22
N ARG A 132 -11.98 9.87 -12.26
CA ARG A 132 -11.53 11.25 -12.40
C ARG A 132 -12.07 11.89 -13.67
N ARG A 133 -11.97 11.19 -14.81
CA ARG A 133 -12.54 11.65 -16.09
C ARG A 133 -14.05 11.88 -16.01
N LEU A 134 -14.79 10.97 -15.36
CA LEU A 134 -16.24 11.12 -15.18
C LEU A 134 -16.64 12.32 -14.31
N ARG A 135 -15.79 12.73 -13.36
CA ARG A 135 -16.01 13.93 -12.53
C ARG A 135 -15.68 15.22 -13.27
N GLU A 136 -14.71 15.21 -14.19
CA GLU A 136 -14.33 16.38 -15.00
C GLU A 136 -15.39 16.71 -16.08
N THR A 137 -16.23 15.75 -16.47
CA THR A 137 -17.30 15.92 -17.47
C THR A 137 -18.68 16.25 -16.89
N ARG A 138 -18.81 16.41 -15.57
CA ARG A 138 -20.05 16.77 -14.86
C ARG A 138 -19.93 18.16 -14.27
#